data_AF-A0A7H0GKG0-F1
#
_entry.id   AF-A0A7H0GKG0-F1
#
_cell.length_a   1.000
_cell.length_b   1.000
_cell.length_c   1.000
_cell.angle_alpha   90.00
_cell.angle_beta   90.00
_cell.angle_gamma   90.00
#
_symmetry.space_group_name_H-M   'P 1'
#
loop_
_entity.id
_entity.type
_entity.pdbx_description
1 polymer ?
#
loop_
_entity_poly.entity_id
_entity_poly.type
_entity_poly.pdbx_seq_one_letter_code
_entity_poly.pdbx_strand_id
1 'polypeptide(L)'
;MKILSPRLFFICNMLFVLSVPGCLTIWEGDPRWEIPIVSKDCDFFYGNYYAYDELHGVLFTGQINDRPSIEVDDKYSHLIILREDYLTWFREANKLQRIAAYKQYVVHLEKNDSILNVLLYDHAARPIINVLIKLDHPNVGCDRNGNLVMRSILLFNSGDFRPGSAFATEISLGRLSNGQLQLMELERIWYRTMNKAPDEVRRKIYLFNPAS
;
A
#
# COMPACT_ATOMS: atom_id res chain seq x y z
N MET A 1 -49.72 36.72 -12.80
CA MET A 1 -49.61 35.96 -14.06
C MET A 1 -48.36 36.40 -14.81
N LYS A 2 -47.29 35.61 -14.73
CA LYS A 2 -46.13 35.58 -15.63
C LYS A 2 -45.38 34.28 -15.29
N ILE A 3 -45.53 33.29 -16.16
CA ILE A 3 -44.85 32.00 -16.13
C ILE A 3 -43.50 32.22 -16.80
N LEU A 4 -42.40 31.88 -16.13
CA LEU A 4 -41.08 31.74 -16.75
C LEU A 4 -40.43 30.45 -16.26
N SER A 5 -40.10 29.61 -17.24
CA SER A 5 -39.62 28.25 -17.21
C SER A 5 -38.20 28.08 -16.66
N PRO A 6 -37.85 26.91 -16.09
CA PRO A 6 -36.46 26.53 -15.86
C PRO A 6 -35.79 26.09 -17.18
N ARG A 7 -34.61 26.65 -17.49
CA ARG A 7 -33.74 26.12 -18.55
C ARG A 7 -32.94 24.94 -17.99
N LEU A 8 -33.45 23.73 -18.20
CA LEU A 8 -32.66 22.50 -18.22
C LEU A 8 -32.00 22.41 -19.60
N PHE A 9 -30.68 22.51 -19.68
CA PHE A 9 -29.95 22.05 -20.87
C PHE A 9 -29.68 20.56 -20.72
N PHE A 10 -30.67 19.75 -21.11
CA PHE A 10 -30.46 18.35 -21.48
C PHE A 10 -30.42 18.31 -23.00
N ILE A 11 -29.25 18.07 -23.58
CA ILE A 11 -29.15 17.55 -24.94
C ILE A 11 -28.69 16.10 -24.79
N CYS A 12 -29.66 15.22 -24.56
CA CYS A 12 -29.50 13.79 -24.72
C CYS A 12 -30.03 13.48 -26.13
N ASN A 13 -29.12 13.34 -27.10
CA ASN A 13 -29.48 12.80 -28.41
C ASN A 13 -29.80 11.31 -28.21
N MET A 14 -31.10 10.98 -28.18
CA MET A 14 -31.58 9.64 -28.44
C MET A 14 -31.48 9.39 -29.95
N LEU A 15 -30.70 8.38 -30.36
CA LEU A 15 -31.15 7.35 -31.32
C LEU A 15 -30.03 6.32 -31.58
N PHE A 16 -30.44 5.05 -31.57
CA PHE A 16 -29.74 3.82 -31.99
C PHE A 16 -28.88 3.03 -30.96
N VAL A 17 -29.47 1.90 -30.54
CA VAL A 17 -28.87 0.57 -30.29
C VAL A 17 -28.11 0.36 -28.97
N LEU A 18 -28.80 -0.34 -28.05
CA LEU A 18 -28.33 -1.45 -27.19
C LEU A 18 -26.83 -1.75 -27.22
N SER A 19 -26.03 -0.86 -26.65
CA SER A 19 -24.83 -1.21 -25.90
C SER A 19 -24.49 0.03 -25.09
N VAL A 20 -25.09 0.15 -23.91
CA VAL A 20 -24.45 0.94 -22.86
C VAL A 20 -23.06 0.29 -22.75
N PRO A 21 -21.95 0.95 -23.09
CA PRO A 21 -20.67 0.46 -22.61
C PRO A 21 -20.81 0.65 -21.11
N GLY A 22 -21.16 -0.43 -20.42
CA GLY A 22 -21.31 -0.43 -18.98
C GLY A 22 -20.02 0.16 -18.45
N CYS A 23 -20.10 1.40 -17.96
CA CYS A 23 -19.00 2.00 -17.26
C CYS A 23 -18.74 1.04 -16.10
N LEU A 24 -17.65 0.26 -16.19
CA LEU A 24 -17.31 -0.76 -15.21
C LEU A 24 -16.76 -0.05 -13.97
N THR A 25 -17.64 0.69 -13.30
CA THR A 25 -17.35 1.33 -12.02
C THR A 25 -17.51 0.26 -10.95
N ILE A 26 -16.45 0.00 -10.20
CA ILE A 26 -16.51 -0.84 -9.02
C ILE A 26 -16.76 0.06 -7.80
N TRP A 27 -17.74 -0.32 -7.00
CA TRP A 27 -18.04 0.35 -5.74
C TRP A 27 -17.29 -0.35 -4.61
N GLU A 28 -16.84 0.45 -3.64
CA GLU A 28 -16.27 -0.09 -2.41
C GLU A 28 -17.32 -0.95 -1.68
N GLY A 29 -16.93 -2.14 -1.27
CA GLY A 29 -17.71 -3.05 -0.44
C GLY A 29 -16.87 -3.55 0.73
N ASP A 30 -17.41 -4.46 1.54
CA ASP A 30 -16.66 -5.03 2.67
C ASP A 30 -15.42 -5.81 2.17
N PRO A 31 -14.20 -5.35 2.48
CA PRO A 31 -12.96 -6.01 2.10
C PRO A 31 -12.71 -7.32 2.85
N ARG A 32 -13.54 -7.66 3.86
CA ARG A 32 -13.44 -8.87 4.68
C ARG A 32 -12.10 -9.01 5.38
N TRP A 33 -11.73 -7.97 6.14
CA TRP A 33 -10.51 -7.96 6.95
C TRP A 33 -10.43 -9.16 7.89
N GLU A 34 -9.28 -9.84 7.96
CA GLU A 34 -9.09 -11.03 8.79
C GLU A 34 -8.42 -10.69 10.13
N ILE A 35 -7.57 -9.66 10.18
CA ILE A 35 -6.77 -9.35 11.36
C ILE A 35 -7.37 -8.16 12.08
N PRO A 36 -8.10 -8.32 13.20
CA PRO A 36 -8.75 -7.21 13.86
C PRO A 36 -7.73 -6.22 14.43
N ILE A 37 -7.94 -4.93 14.18
CA ILE A 37 -7.25 -3.84 14.86
C ILE A 37 -7.95 -3.63 16.20
N VAL A 38 -7.26 -3.87 17.32
CA VAL A 38 -7.81 -3.78 18.68
C VAL A 38 -7.18 -2.67 19.51
N SER A 39 -6.03 -2.14 19.09
CA SER A 39 -5.29 -1.08 19.78
C SER A 39 -4.63 -0.11 18.79
N LYS A 40 -4.24 1.07 19.27
CA LYS A 40 -3.35 2.02 18.57
C LYS A 40 -1.92 2.01 19.13
N ASP A 41 -1.72 1.34 20.25
CA ASP A 41 -0.40 1.16 20.86
C ASP A 41 0.10 -0.25 20.58
N CYS A 42 1.16 -0.35 19.78
CA CYS A 42 1.68 -1.62 19.28
C CYS A 42 2.91 -2.02 20.07
N ASP A 43 3.12 -3.32 20.23
CA ASP A 43 4.30 -3.86 20.89
C ASP A 43 5.56 -3.67 20.03
N PHE A 44 6.72 -3.68 20.69
CA PHE A 44 8.00 -3.27 20.12
C PHE A 44 8.53 -4.21 19.02
N PHE A 45 8.33 -3.85 17.75
CA PHE A 45 9.04 -4.41 16.58
C PHE A 45 10.11 -3.47 16.01
N TYR A 46 10.50 -2.44 16.77
CA TYR A 46 11.55 -1.50 16.38
C TYR A 46 12.93 -2.15 16.38
N GLY A 47 13.79 -1.70 15.48
CA GLY A 47 15.15 -2.23 15.34
C GLY A 47 15.69 -2.15 13.92
N ASN A 48 16.89 -2.71 13.76
CA ASN A 48 17.57 -2.84 12.48
C ASN A 48 17.33 -4.24 11.91
N TYR A 49 17.01 -4.31 10.62
CA TYR A 49 16.75 -5.55 9.91
C TYR A 49 17.44 -5.52 8.56
N TYR A 50 18.03 -6.64 8.14
CA TYR A 50 18.55 -6.73 6.78
C TYR A 50 17.39 -6.64 5.79
N ALA A 51 17.50 -5.68 4.88
CA ALA A 51 16.48 -5.36 3.91
C ALA A 51 16.56 -6.37 2.77
N TYR A 52 15.83 -7.47 2.90
CA TYR A 52 15.48 -8.23 1.70
C TYR A 52 14.51 -7.35 0.86
N ASP A 53 14.58 -7.47 -0.46
CA ASP A 53 13.97 -6.56 -1.44
C ASP A 53 12.45 -6.35 -1.23
N GLU A 54 11.80 -7.22 -0.47
CA GLU A 54 10.36 -7.22 -0.24
C GLU A 54 9.90 -6.42 0.98
N LEU A 55 10.74 -6.09 1.99
CA LEU A 55 10.27 -5.16 3.05
C LEU A 55 9.99 -3.78 2.44
N HIS A 56 10.90 -3.39 1.53
CA HIS A 56 10.72 -2.21 0.71
C HIS A 56 9.68 -2.40 -0.40
N GLY A 57 9.40 -3.60 -0.89
CA GLY A 57 8.30 -3.81 -1.85
C GLY A 57 6.92 -3.67 -1.20
N VAL A 58 6.76 -4.25 -0.01
CA VAL A 58 5.45 -4.50 0.61
C VAL A 58 4.98 -3.32 1.47
N LEU A 59 5.89 -2.63 2.16
CA LEU A 59 5.54 -1.38 2.85
C LEU A 59 5.30 -0.22 1.86
N PHE A 60 5.68 -0.41 0.60
CA PHE A 60 5.63 0.57 -0.47
C PHE A 60 4.68 0.08 -1.57
N THR A 61 3.40 -0.06 -1.24
CA THR A 61 2.35 -0.31 -2.25
C THR A 61 2.15 0.87 -3.22
N GLY A 62 2.92 1.96 -3.08
CA GLY A 62 3.11 2.95 -4.12
C GLY A 62 4.26 2.54 -5.05
N GLN A 63 3.92 1.97 -6.20
CA GLN A 63 4.86 1.70 -7.28
C GLN A 63 5.84 2.87 -7.47
N ILE A 64 7.16 2.60 -7.49
CA ILE A 64 8.14 3.48 -8.15
C ILE A 64 7.96 3.29 -9.67
N ASN A 65 6.76 3.53 -10.17
CA ASN A 65 6.44 3.54 -11.59
C ASN A 65 5.74 4.88 -11.86
N ASP A 66 6.52 5.88 -12.27
CA ASP A 66 6.23 7.07 -13.10
C ASP A 66 4.85 7.76 -13.19
N ARG A 67 3.80 7.38 -12.44
CA ARG A 67 2.50 8.06 -12.49
C ARG A 67 1.79 8.04 -11.13
N PRO A 68 1.71 9.20 -10.46
CA PRO A 68 0.79 9.39 -9.36
C PRO A 68 -0.59 9.73 -9.95
N SER A 69 -1.42 8.73 -10.20
CA SER A 69 -2.86 9.00 -10.35
C SER A 69 -3.68 7.73 -10.18
N ILE A 70 -3.97 7.38 -8.93
CA ILE A 70 -5.26 6.77 -8.58
C ILE A 70 -5.67 7.42 -7.27
N GLU A 71 -6.70 8.26 -7.34
CA GLU A 71 -7.41 8.79 -6.18
C GLU A 71 -7.92 7.63 -5.32
N VAL A 72 -7.27 7.41 -4.18
CA VAL A 72 -7.95 7.00 -2.95
C VAL A 72 -7.23 7.73 -1.80
N ASP A 73 -8.00 8.53 -1.06
CA ASP A 73 -7.62 9.51 -0.03
C ASP A 73 -7.01 8.89 1.26
N ASP A 74 -6.67 7.60 1.25
CA ASP A 74 -6.50 6.75 2.45
C ASP A 74 -5.08 6.18 2.62
N LYS A 75 -4.07 6.79 1.99
CA LYS A 75 -2.69 6.32 2.18
C LYS A 75 -2.16 6.80 3.54
N TYR A 76 -2.07 5.84 4.46
CA TYR A 76 -1.46 6.00 5.78
C TYR A 76 0.07 6.20 5.74
N SER A 77 0.70 6.04 4.58
CA SER A 77 2.15 6.13 4.41
C SER A 77 2.56 7.24 3.44
N HIS A 78 3.68 7.91 3.76
CA HIS A 78 4.33 8.91 2.91
C HIS A 78 5.77 8.51 2.62
N LEU A 79 6.14 8.46 1.34
CA LEU A 79 7.50 8.17 0.89
C LEU A 79 8.29 9.47 0.75
N ILE A 80 9.45 9.53 1.39
CA ILE A 80 10.43 10.60 1.23
C ILE A 80 11.74 9.99 0.73
N ILE A 81 12.23 10.49 -0.38
CA ILE A 81 13.53 10.12 -0.92
C ILE A 81 14.54 11.15 -0.43
N LEU A 82 15.52 10.70 0.35
CA LEU A 82 16.49 11.57 1.02
C LEU A 82 17.73 11.83 0.16
N ARG A 83 17.95 11.00 -0.87
CA ARG A 83 19.16 11.00 -1.70
C ARG A 83 18.84 10.90 -3.19
N GLU A 84 19.16 11.96 -3.95
CA GLU A 84 18.94 12.00 -5.40
C GLU A 84 19.90 11.08 -6.18
N ASP A 85 21.14 10.92 -5.71
CA ASP A 85 22.12 10.05 -6.35
C ASP A 85 21.68 8.57 -6.37
N TYR A 86 20.93 8.16 -5.34
CA TYR A 86 20.28 6.85 -5.31
C TYR A 86 19.23 6.70 -6.41
N LEU A 87 18.40 7.71 -6.69
CA LEU A 87 17.39 7.65 -7.75
C LEU A 87 18.04 7.47 -9.12
N THR A 88 19.09 8.24 -9.39
CA THR A 88 19.85 8.14 -10.63
C THR A 88 20.47 6.76 -10.77
N TRP A 89 21.20 6.29 -9.75
CA TRP A 89 21.75 4.94 -9.73
C TRP A 89 20.67 3.87 -9.91
N PHE A 90 19.53 4.01 -9.22
CA PHE A 90 18.44 3.04 -9.28
C PHE A 90 17.88 2.93 -10.69
N ARG A 91 17.67 4.04 -11.40
CA ARG A 91 17.18 4.06 -12.78
C ARG A 91 18.15 3.40 -13.75
N GLU A 92 19.44 3.64 -13.58
CA GLU A 92 20.50 3.12 -14.47
C GLU A 92 20.88 1.68 -14.17
N ALA A 93 20.80 1.26 -12.90
CA ALA A 93 21.17 -0.09 -12.48
C ALA A 93 20.24 -1.13 -13.10
N ASN A 94 20.83 -2.22 -13.61
CA ASN A 94 20.05 -3.36 -14.07
C ASN A 94 19.50 -4.18 -12.89
N LYS A 95 18.60 -5.11 -13.18
CA LYS A 95 17.94 -5.95 -12.17
C LYS A 95 18.93 -6.68 -11.24
N LEU A 96 20.01 -7.25 -11.79
CA LEU A 96 20.99 -8.00 -11.00
C LEU A 96 21.80 -7.08 -10.06
N GLN A 97 22.17 -5.89 -10.54
CA GLN A 97 22.84 -4.87 -9.72
C GLN A 97 21.96 -4.41 -8.55
N ARG A 98 20.67 -4.17 -8.80
CA ARG A 98 19.71 -3.81 -7.75
C ARG A 98 19.58 -4.91 -6.70
N ILE A 99 19.41 -6.16 -7.13
CA ILE A 99 19.33 -7.33 -6.24
C ILE A 99 20.60 -7.47 -5.39
N ALA A 100 21.78 -7.31 -5.99
CA ALA A 100 23.04 -7.40 -5.27
C ALA A 100 23.19 -6.30 -4.21
N ALA A 101 22.80 -5.06 -4.54
CA ALA A 101 22.84 -3.94 -3.60
C ALA A 101 21.85 -4.10 -2.45
N TYR A 102 20.62 -4.55 -2.72
CA TYR A 102 19.59 -4.73 -1.69
C TYR A 102 20.01 -5.67 -0.57
N LYS A 103 20.76 -6.73 -0.88
CA LYS A 103 21.30 -7.65 0.14
C LYS A 103 22.17 -6.98 1.20
N GLN A 104 22.66 -5.77 0.93
CA GLN A 104 23.53 -5.01 1.81
C GLN A 104 22.82 -3.86 2.52
N TYR A 105 21.54 -3.62 2.21
CA TYR A 105 20.79 -2.53 2.82
C TYR A 105 20.19 -2.95 4.16
N VAL A 106 20.02 -1.97 5.03
CA VAL A 106 19.44 -2.14 6.35
C VAL A 106 18.18 -1.30 6.43
N VAL A 107 17.08 -1.90 6.86
CA VAL A 107 15.88 -1.16 7.26
C VAL A 107 15.93 -0.93 8.75
N HIS A 108 15.82 0.32 9.16
CA HIS A 108 15.63 0.74 10.53
C HIS A 108 14.17 1.11 10.76
N LEU A 109 13.56 0.49 11.76
CA LEU A 109 12.21 0.80 12.21
C LEU A 109 12.29 1.53 13.54
N GLU A 110 11.75 2.74 13.61
CA GLU A 110 11.63 3.51 14.84
C GLU A 110 10.27 4.21 14.92
N LYS A 111 9.77 4.40 16.14
CA LYS A 111 8.59 5.24 16.39
C LYS A 111 9.01 6.61 16.87
N ASN A 112 8.42 7.62 16.27
CA ASN A 112 8.48 9.00 16.68
C ASN A 112 7.05 9.52 16.85
N ASP A 113 6.61 9.69 18.10
CA ASP A 113 5.23 10.06 18.45
C ASP A 113 4.18 9.16 17.77
N SER A 114 3.34 9.74 16.90
CA SER A 114 2.29 9.07 16.13
C SER A 114 2.78 8.59 14.76
N ILE A 115 4.08 8.54 14.52
CA ILE A 115 4.69 8.16 13.25
C ILE A 115 5.63 6.97 13.46
N LEU A 116 5.51 5.96 12.59
CA LEU A 116 6.53 4.94 12.40
C LEU A 116 7.42 5.36 11.22
N ASN A 117 8.70 5.58 11.47
CA ASN A 117 9.70 5.78 10.43
C ASN A 117 10.24 4.42 9.98
N VAL A 118 10.23 4.20 8.68
CA VAL A 118 10.88 3.07 8.01
C VAL A 118 12.01 3.64 7.17
N LEU A 119 13.21 3.60 7.72
CA LEU A 119 14.40 4.18 7.11
C LEU A 119 15.19 3.10 6.40
N LEU A 120 15.53 3.31 5.13
CA LEU A 120 16.43 2.45 4.38
C LEU A 120 17.83 3.07 4.37
N TYR A 121 18.82 2.32 4.83
CA TYR A 121 20.23 2.70 4.82
C TYR A 121 21.02 1.92 3.78
N ASP A 122 21.97 2.60 3.12
CA ASP A 122 22.96 1.92 2.29
C ASP A 122 24.04 1.21 3.15
N HIS A 123 24.93 0.48 2.47
CA HIS A 123 26.05 -0.23 3.12
C HIS A 123 27.01 0.70 3.87
N ALA A 124 27.00 2.00 3.59
CA ALA A 124 27.81 3.02 4.27
C ALA A 124 27.02 3.71 5.40
N ALA A 125 25.91 3.12 5.84
CA ALA A 125 25.01 3.65 6.87
C ALA A 125 24.47 5.05 6.56
N ARG A 126 24.28 5.37 5.27
CA ARG A 126 23.66 6.63 4.85
C ARG A 126 22.18 6.41 4.55
N PRO A 127 21.27 7.24 5.09
CA PRO A 127 19.85 7.10 4.82
C PRO A 127 19.55 7.44 3.37
N ILE A 128 18.78 6.59 2.72
CA ILE A 128 18.40 6.71 1.31
C ILE A 128 16.93 7.12 1.20
N ILE A 129 16.08 6.42 1.95
CA ILE A 129 14.63 6.50 1.87
C ILE A 129 14.07 6.53 3.28
N ASN A 130 13.02 7.32 3.48
CA ASN A 130 12.23 7.33 4.69
C ASN A 130 10.75 7.17 4.34
N VAL A 131 10.09 6.14 4.88
CA VAL A 131 8.63 6.04 4.84
C VAL A 131 8.07 6.39 6.19
N LEU A 132 7.17 7.37 6.19
CA LEU A 132 6.45 7.81 7.36
C LEU A 132 5.08 7.12 7.37
N ILE A 133 4.82 6.26 8.35
CA ILE A 133 3.52 5.61 8.55
C ILE A 133 2.80 6.29 9.71
N LYS A 134 1.62 6.85 9.44
CA LYS A 134 0.75 7.49 10.44
C LYS A 134 0.05 6.43 11.29
N LEU A 135 0.41 6.34 12.57
CA LEU A 135 -0.15 5.37 13.52
C LEU A 135 -1.56 5.75 14.00
N ASP A 136 -1.92 7.03 13.88
CA ASP A 136 -3.26 7.54 14.18
C ASP A 136 -4.29 7.30 13.05
N HIS A 137 -3.83 6.87 11.87
CA HIS A 137 -4.69 6.59 10.73
C HIS A 137 -5.71 5.47 11.03
N PRO A 138 -6.99 5.57 10.61
CA PRO A 138 -8.02 4.56 10.90
C PRO A 138 -7.65 3.14 10.43
N ASN A 139 -6.95 3.04 9.30
CA ASN A 139 -6.50 1.77 8.71
C ASN A 139 -5.16 1.24 9.28
N VAL A 140 -4.62 1.88 10.32
CA VAL A 140 -3.38 1.46 10.99
C VAL A 140 -3.66 1.23 12.48
N GLY A 141 -3.11 0.18 13.06
CA GLY A 141 -3.21 -0.09 14.48
C GLY A 141 -2.58 -1.43 14.81
N CYS A 142 -3.02 -2.08 15.88
CA CYS A 142 -2.35 -3.28 16.37
C CYS A 142 -3.35 -4.42 16.58
N ASP A 143 -2.91 -5.64 16.30
CA ASP A 143 -3.68 -6.84 16.59
C ASP A 143 -3.63 -7.21 18.08
N ARG A 144 -4.30 -8.31 18.44
CA ARG A 144 -4.36 -8.81 19.83
C ARG A 144 -3.00 -9.26 20.38
N ASN A 145 -2.02 -9.50 19.52
CA ASN A 145 -0.68 -9.90 19.88
C ASN A 145 0.30 -8.72 19.86
N GLY A 146 -0.20 -7.48 19.69
CA GLY A 146 0.61 -6.28 19.61
C GLY A 146 1.31 -6.07 18.27
N ASN A 147 1.06 -6.89 17.25
CA ASN A 147 1.64 -6.71 15.92
C ASN A 147 1.00 -5.50 15.23
N LEU A 148 1.79 -4.71 14.50
CA LEU A 148 1.27 -3.63 13.66
C LEU A 148 0.45 -4.21 12.52
N VAL A 149 -0.77 -3.73 12.34
CA VAL A 149 -1.67 -4.06 11.25
C VAL A 149 -1.90 -2.80 10.43
N MET A 150 -1.77 -2.92 9.11
CA MET A 150 -2.05 -1.85 8.16
C MET A 150 -2.94 -2.37 7.04
N ARG A 151 -3.88 -1.54 6.60
CA ARG A 151 -4.87 -1.91 5.59
C ARG A 151 -4.96 -0.85 4.51
N SER A 152 -5.15 -1.29 3.27
CA SER A 152 -5.40 -0.40 2.15
C SER A 152 -6.39 -1.01 1.17
N ILE A 153 -7.16 -0.15 0.52
CA ILE A 153 -8.07 -0.51 -0.58
C ILE A 153 -7.69 0.34 -1.79
N LEU A 154 -7.64 -0.28 -2.96
CA LEU A 154 -7.43 0.37 -4.25
C LEU A 154 -8.55 -0.03 -5.19
N LEU A 155 -9.24 0.97 -5.75
CA LEU A 155 -10.33 0.77 -6.71
C LEU A 155 -9.89 1.26 -8.10
N PHE A 156 -10.01 0.40 -9.11
CA PHE A 156 -9.66 0.70 -10.49
C PHE A 156 -10.94 0.85 -11.32
N ASN A 157 -11.40 2.10 -11.46
CA ASN A 157 -12.66 2.43 -12.15
C ASN A 157 -12.51 2.62 -13.67
N SER A 158 -11.32 2.97 -14.17
CA SER A 158 -11.04 3.06 -15.61
C SER A 158 -9.55 3.19 -15.89
N GLY A 159 -9.12 2.89 -17.11
CA GLY A 159 -7.88 3.43 -17.69
C GLY A 159 -6.62 2.56 -17.60
N ASP A 160 -6.35 1.88 -16.48
CA ASP A 160 -5.15 1.04 -16.36
C ASP A 160 -5.36 -0.18 -15.44
N PHE A 161 -4.56 -1.22 -15.71
CA PHE A 161 -4.35 -2.46 -14.93
C PHE A 161 -5.48 -3.48 -14.71
N ARG A 162 -6.76 -3.17 -14.93
CA ARG A 162 -7.92 -4.08 -15.19
C ARG A 162 -9.19 -3.30 -14.79
N PRO A 163 -9.92 -2.68 -15.74
CA PRO A 163 -11.09 -1.87 -15.42
C PRO A 163 -12.14 -2.63 -14.60
N GLY A 164 -12.70 -1.96 -13.58
CA GLY A 164 -13.69 -2.53 -12.67
C GLY A 164 -13.10 -3.52 -11.69
N SER A 165 -11.87 -3.32 -11.20
CA SER A 165 -11.23 -4.20 -10.21
C SER A 165 -11.00 -3.50 -8.88
N ALA A 166 -11.06 -4.24 -7.79
CA ALA A 166 -10.74 -3.75 -6.45
C ALA A 166 -9.67 -4.64 -5.83
N PHE A 167 -8.77 -4.04 -5.08
CA PHE A 167 -7.69 -4.70 -4.35
C PHE A 167 -7.76 -4.27 -2.90
N ALA A 168 -7.72 -5.21 -1.97
CA ALA A 168 -7.58 -4.93 -0.55
C ALA A 168 -6.35 -5.64 -0.03
N THR A 169 -5.46 -4.90 0.64
CA THR A 169 -4.24 -5.43 1.23
C THR A 169 -4.30 -5.27 2.73
N GLU A 170 -3.99 -6.34 3.45
CA GLU A 170 -3.84 -6.38 4.91
C GLU A 170 -2.42 -6.85 5.24
N ILE A 171 -1.65 -5.99 5.90
CA ILE A 171 -0.26 -6.25 6.27
C ILE A 171 -0.21 -6.37 7.80
N SER A 172 0.45 -7.41 8.31
CA SER A 172 0.80 -7.55 9.72
C SER A 172 2.31 -7.61 9.89
N LEU A 173 2.87 -6.79 10.78
CA LEU A 173 4.27 -6.77 11.15
C LEU A 173 4.42 -7.09 12.63
N GLY A 174 5.20 -8.13 12.92
CA GLY A 174 5.47 -8.59 14.27
C GLY A 174 6.92 -9.00 14.44
N ARG A 175 7.39 -9.04 15.68
CA ARG A 175 8.71 -9.56 16.01
C ARG A 175 8.59 -10.97 16.57
N LEU A 176 9.34 -11.91 16.00
CA LEU A 176 9.43 -13.27 16.50
C LEU A 176 10.34 -13.34 17.73
N SER A 177 10.19 -14.41 18.52
CA SER A 177 10.98 -14.63 19.75
C SER A 177 12.49 -14.73 19.50
N ASN A 178 12.91 -15.12 18.29
CA ASN A 178 14.31 -15.15 17.87
C ASN A 178 14.83 -13.78 17.39
N GLY A 179 14.02 -12.73 17.49
CA GLY A 179 14.35 -11.37 17.12
C GLY A 179 14.12 -11.00 15.66
N GLN A 180 13.77 -11.96 14.79
CA GLN A 180 13.43 -11.69 13.39
C GLN A 180 12.15 -10.85 13.29
N LEU A 181 12.08 -9.98 12.27
CA LEU A 181 10.85 -9.32 11.88
C LEU A 181 10.08 -10.24 10.93
N GLN A 182 8.84 -10.54 11.28
CA GLN A 182 7.89 -11.22 10.41
C GLN A 182 6.95 -10.19 9.80
N LEU A 183 6.81 -10.24 8.47
CA LEU A 183 5.76 -9.53 7.76
C LEU A 183 4.85 -10.55 7.09
N MET A 184 3.55 -10.45 7.34
CA MET A 184 2.53 -11.16 6.59
C MET A 184 1.77 -10.17 5.71
N GLU A 185 1.64 -10.48 4.43
CA GLU A 185 0.81 -9.74 3.48
C GLU A 185 -0.35 -10.63 3.04
N LEU A 186 -1.57 -10.09 3.10
CA LEU A 186 -2.78 -10.71 2.61
C LEU A 186 -3.47 -9.78 1.60
N GLU A 187 -3.39 -10.15 0.32
CA GLU A 187 -4.00 -9.45 -0.80
C GLU A 187 -5.29 -10.16 -1.21
N ARG A 188 -6.35 -9.38 -1.41
CA ARG A 188 -7.66 -9.84 -1.91
C ARG A 188 -8.02 -9.04 -3.15
N ILE A 189 -8.50 -9.72 -4.19
CA ILE A 189 -8.81 -9.11 -5.48
C ILE A 189 -10.26 -9.42 -5.86
N TRP A 190 -10.98 -8.40 -6.32
CA TRP A 190 -12.32 -8.53 -6.89
C TRP A 190 -12.33 -8.02 -8.32
N TYR A 191 -13.04 -8.74 -9.18
CA TYR A 191 -13.42 -8.31 -10.51
C TYR A 191 -14.90 -7.96 -10.53
N ARG A 192 -15.19 -6.77 -11.04
CA ARG A 192 -16.52 -6.16 -11.24
C ARG A 192 -17.25 -5.74 -9.97
N THR A 193 -17.19 -6.50 -8.87
CA THR A 193 -17.94 -6.17 -7.64
C THR A 193 -17.32 -6.77 -6.37
N MET A 194 -17.38 -6.01 -5.27
CA MET A 194 -17.04 -6.44 -3.92
C MET A 194 -18.20 -7.09 -3.15
N ASN A 195 -19.41 -7.17 -3.72
CA ASN A 195 -20.59 -7.78 -3.07
C ASN A 195 -20.59 -9.32 -3.08
N LYS A 196 -19.41 -9.93 -3.16
CA LYS A 196 -19.18 -11.37 -3.13
C LYS A 196 -17.82 -11.65 -2.47
N ALA A 197 -17.49 -12.94 -2.30
CA ALA A 197 -16.14 -13.32 -1.90
C ALA A 197 -15.10 -12.83 -2.94
N PRO A 198 -13.85 -12.55 -2.53
CA PRO A 198 -12.77 -12.21 -3.45
C PRO A 198 -12.63 -13.26 -4.55
N ASP A 199 -12.32 -12.82 -5.76
CA ASP A 199 -11.99 -13.70 -6.89
C ASP A 199 -10.61 -14.34 -6.70
N GLU A 200 -9.67 -13.60 -6.10
CA GLU A 200 -8.36 -14.12 -5.72
C GLU A 200 -8.00 -13.70 -4.29
N VAL A 201 -7.31 -14.60 -3.58
CA VAL A 201 -6.72 -14.34 -2.27
C VAL A 201 -5.28 -14.82 -2.30
N ARG A 202 -4.33 -13.96 -1.93
CA ARG A 202 -2.90 -14.27 -1.91
C ARG A 202 -2.33 -13.95 -0.54
N ARG A 203 -1.62 -14.91 0.04
CA ARG A 203 -0.92 -14.75 1.31
C ARG A 203 0.57 -14.93 1.09
N LYS A 204 1.36 -14.01 1.63
CA LYS A 204 2.83 -14.08 1.64
C LYS A 204 3.34 -13.82 3.05
N ILE A 205 4.41 -14.52 3.40
CA ILE A 205 5.10 -14.34 4.68
C ILE A 205 6.56 -14.09 4.36
N TYR A 206 7.09 -13.03 4.95
CA TYR A 206 8.48 -12.62 4.83
C TYR A 206 9.12 -12.63 6.21
N LEU A 207 10.39 -13.04 6.25
CA LEU A 207 11.19 -13.06 7.47
C LEU A 207 12.46 -12.26 7.23
N PHE A 208 12.68 -11.25 8.07
CA PHE A 208 13.86 -10.40 8.00
C PHE A 208 14.74 -10.65 9.22
N ASN A 209 16.00 -10.97 8.97
CA ASN A 209 16.97 -11.17 10.03
C ASN A 209 17.31 -9.83 10.69
N PRO A 210 17.52 -9.81 12.02
CA PRO A 210 18.04 -8.62 12.68
C PRO A 210 19.41 -8.26 12.10
N ALA A 211 19.64 -6.99 11.87
CA ALA A 211 20.96 -6.45 11.52
C ALA A 211 21.67 -6.01 12.79
N SER A 212 22.94 -6.40 12.91
CA SER A 212 23.85 -6.06 14.01
C SER A 212 24.43 -4.66 13.87
#